data_AF-A0A258LQX6-F1
#
_entry.id   AF-A0A258LQX6-F1
#
_cell.length_a   1.000
_cell.length_b   1.000
_cell.length_c   1.000
_cell.angle_alpha   90.00
_cell.angle_beta   90.00
_cell.angle_gamma   90.00
#
_symmetry.space_group_name_H-M   'P 1'
#
loop_
_entity.id
_entity.type
_entity.pdbx_description
1 polymer ?
#
loop_
_entity_poly.entity_id
_entity_poly.type
_entity_poly.pdbx_seq_one_letter_code
_entity_poly.pdbx_strand_id
1 'polypeptide(L)' 'SHRVYVGRAEIGAAWSKTSNEGRDYLGLKLDDPSFTAPIYANLFDDEDGDTFSLIWSRASKRNGD' A
#
# COMPACT_ATOMS: atom_id res chain seq x y z
N SER A 1 13.14 -4.41 0.97
CA SER A 1 11.73 -4.74 1.25
C SER A 1 11.43 -4.36 2.69
N HIS A 2 10.16 -4.13 3.02
CA HIS A 2 9.71 -3.68 4.34
C HIS A 2 8.54 -4.56 4.82
N ARG A 3 8.39 -4.68 6.14
CA ARG A 3 7.23 -5.34 6.79
C ARG A 3 6.32 -4.26 7.35
N VAL A 4 5.01 -4.45 7.23
CA VAL A 4 4.00 -3.48 7.67
C VAL A 4 3.32 -4.00 8.94
N TYR A 5 3.21 -3.15 9.95
CA TYR A 5 2.69 -3.51 11.26
C TYR A 5 1.58 -2.57 11.73
N VAL A 6 0.65 -3.13 12.50
CA VAL A 6 -0.25 -2.39 13.39
C VAL A 6 0.04 -2.84 14.81
N GLY A 7 0.65 -1.94 15.60
CA GLY A 7 1.21 -2.31 16.91
C GLY A 7 2.28 -3.40 16.76
N ARG A 8 1.97 -4.62 17.24
CA ARG A 8 2.87 -5.79 17.17
C ARG A 8 2.47 -6.82 16.12
N ALA A 9 1.32 -6.66 15.47
CA ALA A 9 0.82 -7.59 14.46
C ALA A 9 1.37 -7.18 13.08
N GLU A 10 1.95 -8.13 12.36
CA GLU A 10 2.33 -7.95 10.96
C GLU A 10 1.07 -8.10 10.09
N ILE A 11 0.80 -7.09 9.27
CA ILE A 11 -0.40 -7.03 8.43
C ILE A 11 -0.09 -7.01 6.93
N GLY A 12 1.20 -7.03 6.55
CA GLY A 12 1.59 -6.94 5.16
C GLY A 12 3.06 -6.65 4.93
N ALA A 13 3.39 -6.35 3.68
CA ALA A 13 4.75 -6.05 3.25
C ALA A 13 4.76 -4.95 2.18
N ALA A 14 5.92 -4.33 2.02
CA ALA A 14 6.17 -3.32 1.00
C ALA A 14 7.49 -3.57 0.24
N TRP A 15 7.52 -3.16 -1.01
CA TRP A 15 8.66 -3.32 -1.91
C TRP A 15 8.96 -2.02 -2.62
N SER A 16 10.25 -1.67 -2.73
CA SER A 16 10.70 -0.55 -3.55
C SER A 16 10.37 -0.79 -5.01
N LYS A 17 9.83 0.23 -5.66
CA LYS A 17 9.45 0.23 -7.06
C LYS A 17 9.79 1.59 -7.64
N THR A 18 9.94 1.63 -8.95
CA THR A 18 10.12 2.85 -9.73
C THR A 18 9.00 2.92 -10.76
N SER A 19 8.36 4.09 -10.89
CA SER A 19 7.28 4.31 -11.84
C SER A 19 7.82 4.38 -13.27
N ASN A 20 6.93 4.32 -14.27
CA ASN A 20 7.34 4.51 -15.67
C ASN A 20 7.92 5.92 -15.92
N GLU A 21 7.59 6.88 -15.05
CA GLU A 21 8.09 8.26 -15.10
C GLU A 21 9.39 8.43 -14.29
N GLY A 22 9.97 7.34 -13.77
CA GLY A 22 11.22 7.36 -13.02
C GLY A 22 11.10 7.77 -11.56
N ARG A 23 9.88 7.87 -11.01
CA ARG A 23 9.66 8.22 -9.61
C ARG A 23 9.71 6.98 -8.73
N ASP A 24 10.51 7.03 -7.67
CA ASP A 24 10.58 5.97 -6.68
C ASP A 24 9.37 5.97 -5.74
N TYR A 25 8.93 4.78 -5.34
CA TYR A 25 7.81 4.60 -4.42
C TYR A 25 7.87 3.23 -3.74
N LEU A 26 7.09 3.04 -2.70
CA LEU A 26 6.85 1.71 -2.13
C LEU A 26 5.50 1.18 -2.62
N GLY A 27 5.50 -0.01 -3.22
CA GLY A 27 4.27 -0.77 -3.44
C GLY A 27 3.98 -1.65 -2.22
N LEU A 28 2.75 -1.61 -1.71
CA LEU A 28 2.31 -2.32 -0.51
C LEU A 28 1.24 -3.35 -0.84
N LYS A 29 1.28 -4.47 -0.13
CA LYS A 29 0.16 -5.41 0.01
C LYS A 29 -0.15 -5.56 1.50
N LEU A 30 -1.35 -5.14 1.90
CA LEU A 30 -1.88 -5.33 3.25
C LEU A 30 -2.92 -6.45 3.21
N ASP A 31 -2.65 -7.53 3.90
CA ASP A 31 -3.40 -8.79 3.79
C ASP A 31 -3.52 -9.42 5.19
N ASP A 32 -4.38 -8.83 6.00
CA ASP A 32 -4.68 -9.26 7.36
C ASP A 32 -6.10 -9.87 7.40
N PRO A 33 -6.35 -10.89 8.25
CA PRO A 33 -7.68 -11.51 8.39
C PRO A 33 -8.82 -10.55 8.75
N SER A 34 -8.53 -9.37 9.32
CA SER A 34 -9.55 -8.34 9.59
C SER A 34 -10.04 -7.60 8.34
N PHE A 35 -9.36 -7.75 7.19
CA PHE A 35 -9.79 -7.18 5.92
C PHE A 35 -10.69 -8.16 5.16
N THR A 36 -11.72 -7.62 4.51
CA THR A 36 -12.61 -8.43 3.65
C THR A 36 -11.91 -8.94 2.38
N ALA A 37 -10.81 -8.30 1.99
CA ALA A 37 -9.92 -8.66 0.88
C ALA A 37 -8.58 -7.92 1.04
N PRO A 38 -7.48 -8.36 0.39
CA PRO A 38 -6.21 -7.65 0.41
C PRO A 38 -6.35 -6.21 -0.10
N ILE A 39 -5.62 -5.27 0.52
CA ILE A 39 -5.49 -3.89 0.07
C ILE A 39 -4.14 -3.73 -0.62
N TYR A 40 -4.16 -3.24 -1.85
CA TYR A 40 -2.96 -2.82 -2.56
C TYR A 40 -2.86 -1.29 -2.48
N ALA A 41 -1.67 -0.81 -2.15
CA ALA A 41 -1.42 0.62 -2.00
C ALA A 41 -0.05 1.00 -2.55
N ASN A 42 0.13 2.27 -2.88
CA ASN A 42 1.41 2.85 -3.25
C ASN A 42 1.69 4.03 -2.32
N LEU A 43 2.90 4.07 -1.75
CA LEU A 43 3.36 5.14 -0.89
C LEU A 43 4.43 5.94 -1.63
N PHE A 44 4.16 7.23 -1.81
CA PHE A 44 5.07 8.18 -2.43
C PHE A 44 5.59 9.15 -1.37
N ASP A 45 6.85 9.52 -1.46
CA ASP A 45 7.39 10.72 -0.81
C ASP A 45 6.73 11.97 -1.38
N ASP A 46 6.47 12.96 -0.55
CA ASP A 46 6.08 14.29 -1.01
C ASP A 46 7.33 15.10 -1.41
N GLU A 47 7.18 16.18 -2.19
CA GLU A 47 8.31 16.97 -2.70
C GLU A 47 9.22 17.53 -1.59
N ASP A 48 8.66 17.81 -0.41
CA ASP A 48 9.38 18.34 0.74
C ASP A 48 10.03 17.25 1.62
N GLY A 49 9.81 15.96 1.33
CA GLY A 49 10.40 14.81 2.03
C GLY A 49 9.91 14.57 3.47
N ASP A 50 9.13 15.48 4.04
CA ASP A 50 8.60 15.40 5.41
C ASP A 50 7.27 14.61 5.50
N THR A 51 6.59 14.45 4.37
CA THR A 51 5.28 13.80 4.26
C THR A 51 5.30 12.68 3.24
N PHE A 52 4.38 11.73 3.41
CA PHE A 52 4.17 10.65 2.45
C PHE A 52 2.69 10.56 2.08
N SER A 53 2.43 10.37 0.79
CA SER A 53 1.08 10.14 0.27
C SER A 53 0.84 8.65 0.04
N LEU A 54 -0.13 8.08 0.75
CA LEU A 54 -0.57 6.71 0.57
C LEU A 54 -1.80 6.66 -0.32
N ILE A 55 -1.63 6.19 -1.55
CA ILE A 55 -2.70 5.99 -2.52
C ILE A 55 -3.16 4.54 -2.45
N TRP A 56 -4.42 4.31 -2.12
CA TRP A 56 -4.98 2.97 -2.00
C TRP A 56 -6.41 2.93 -2.54
N SER A 57 -6.83 1.75 -2.96
CA SER A 57 -8.22 1.48 -3.31
C SER A 57 -8.64 0.13 -2.75
N ARG A 58 -9.92 0.01 -2.43
CA ARG A 58 -10.55 -1.29 -2.15
C ARG A 58 -11.31 -1.69 -3.39
N ALA A 59 -11.29 -2.98 -3.73
CA ALA A 59 -12.18 -3.50 -4.74
C ALA A 59 -13.63 -3.15 -4.32
N SER A 60 -14.29 -2.30 -5.09
CA SER A 60 -15.73 -2.15 -4.97
C SER A 60 -16.34 -3.51 -5.25
N LYS A 61 -17.30 -3.97 -4.43
CA LYS A 61 -18.13 -5.11 -4.82
C LYS A 61 -18.75 -4.71 -6.16
N ARG A 62 -18.25 -5.25 -7.27
CA ARG A 62 -19.09 -5.39 -8.45
C ARG A 62 -20.23 -6.27 -7.95
N ASN A 63 -21.39 -5.66 -7.72
CA ASN A 63 -22.64 -6.41 -7.70
C ASN A 63 -22.65 -7.19 -9.01
N GLY A 64 -22.28 -8.46 -8.95
CA GLY A 64 -22.68 -9.44 -9.92
C GLY A 64 -24.07 -9.89 -9.52
N ASP A 65 -25.05 -9.07 -9.85
CA ASP A 65 -26.42 -9.46 -10.21
C ASP A 65 -27.03 -8.34 -11.05
#